data_AF-A0A1I4U746-F1
#
_entry.id   AF-A0A1I4U746-F1
#
_cell.length_a   1.000
_cell.length_b   1.000
_cell.length_c   1.000
_cell.angle_alpha   90.00
_cell.angle_beta   90.00
_cell.angle_gamma   90.00
#
_symmetry.space_group_name_H-M   'P 1'
#
loop_
_entity.id
_entity.type
_entity.pdbx_description
1 polymer ?
#
loop_
_entity_poly.entity_id
_entity_poly.type
_entity_poly.pdbx_seq_one_letter_code
_entity_poly.pdbx_strand_id
1 'polypeptide(L)'
;MKRIFTAFTLLTLALSGTAQQRISCTYTAIKKVQAASCSDPAIFVKNSQVRKQAGRLTIPIAGKPVKVFRDDHADERLREYAYLGDVKSTSFSLVTETGYNDETFLLVSRSTGAVHKLIGPPVFALNMQGLACVNNPGTDKKQEVQVCEIKNGVVSTRIYLNAKEGVFLTDIVCVYDNAILAKDSGGKYWRLDFLQ
;
A
#
# COMPACT_ATOMS: atom_id res chain seq x y z
N MET A 1 66.04 3.65 6.44
CA MET A 1 64.83 4.13 7.14
C MET A 1 63.62 3.87 6.23
N LYS A 2 62.78 2.87 6.54
CA LYS A 2 61.54 2.58 5.81
C LYS A 2 60.37 2.91 6.75
N ARG A 3 59.56 3.91 6.42
CA ARG A 3 58.33 4.23 7.15
C ARG A 3 57.18 3.46 6.49
N ILE A 4 56.56 2.57 7.25
CA ILE A 4 55.34 1.85 6.87
C ILE A 4 54.18 2.73 7.32
N PHE A 5 53.39 3.21 6.37
CA PHE A 5 52.11 3.88 6.63
C PHE A 5 51.05 2.80 6.86
N THR A 6 50.59 2.67 8.10
CA THR A 6 49.44 1.84 8.44
C THR A 6 48.18 2.67 8.23
N ALA A 7 47.40 2.34 7.20
CA ALA A 7 46.11 2.97 6.95
C ALA A 7 45.06 2.43 7.92
N PHE A 8 44.47 3.31 8.73
CA PHE A 8 43.27 3.02 9.51
C PHE A 8 42.04 3.21 8.61
N THR A 9 41.39 2.13 8.21
CA THR A 9 40.09 2.17 7.55
C THR A 9 39.00 2.29 8.60
N LEU A 10 38.45 3.50 8.75
CA LEU A 10 37.30 3.78 9.61
C LEU A 10 36.03 3.32 8.88
N LEU A 11 35.44 2.19 9.31
CA LEU A 11 34.18 1.68 8.79
C LEU A 11 33.02 2.42 9.47
N THR A 12 32.51 3.48 8.84
CA THR A 12 31.30 4.17 9.28
C THR A 12 30.07 3.42 8.80
N LEU A 13 29.42 2.67 9.70
CA LEU A 13 28.07 2.16 9.48
C LEU A 13 27.09 3.33 9.48
N ALA A 14 26.71 3.79 8.29
CA ALA A 14 25.57 4.69 8.11
C ALA A 14 24.26 3.91 8.30
N LEU A 15 23.76 3.87 9.53
CA LEU A 15 22.39 3.48 9.84
C LEU A 15 21.44 4.55 9.24
N SER A 16 21.10 4.36 7.96
CA SER A 16 20.07 5.15 7.29
C SER A 16 18.71 4.62 7.71
N GLY A 17 18.27 4.95 8.94
CA GLY A 17 16.89 4.76 9.34
C GLY A 17 16.03 5.71 8.52
N THR A 18 15.31 5.21 7.52
CA THR A 18 14.33 6.01 6.78
C THR A 18 13.15 6.33 7.70
N ALA A 19 13.25 7.42 8.46
CA ALA A 19 12.14 7.94 9.23
C ALA A 19 11.02 8.32 8.24
N GLN A 20 9.91 7.61 8.33
CA GLN A 20 8.78 7.80 7.45
C GLN A 20 8.10 9.14 7.76
N GLN A 21 8.08 10.05 6.79
CA GLN A 21 7.58 11.42 7.00
C GLN A 21 6.05 11.42 7.15
N ARG A 22 5.58 12.02 8.24
CA ARG A 22 4.18 12.36 8.48
C ARG A 22 4.03 13.86 8.23
N ILE A 23 3.18 14.27 7.29
CA ILE A 23 2.94 15.69 6.98
C ILE A 23 1.43 15.96 7.09
N SER A 24 1.08 17.20 7.43
CA SER A 24 -0.27 17.73 7.28
C SER A 24 -0.56 18.00 5.80
N CYS A 25 -1.83 17.85 5.39
CA CYS A 25 -2.29 18.21 4.06
C CYS A 25 -3.43 19.23 4.14
N THR A 26 -3.67 19.95 3.06
CA THR A 26 -4.79 20.89 2.96
C THR A 26 -6.03 20.15 2.51
N TYR A 27 -7.11 20.25 3.30
CA TYR A 27 -8.41 19.68 2.99
C TYR A 27 -9.32 20.73 2.38
N THR A 28 -9.72 20.53 1.13
CA THR A 28 -10.68 21.38 0.43
C THR A 28 -11.92 20.59 0.09
N ALA A 29 -13.10 21.06 0.50
CA ALA A 29 -14.36 20.43 0.13
C ALA A 29 -14.60 20.60 -1.37
N ILE A 30 -15.02 19.53 -2.04
CA ILE A 30 -15.29 19.52 -3.50
C ILE A 30 -16.69 18.96 -3.79
N LYS A 31 -17.20 19.24 -4.98
CA LYS A 31 -18.47 18.68 -5.46
C LYS A 31 -18.26 17.25 -5.95
N LYS A 32 -19.27 16.39 -5.78
CA LYS A 32 -19.26 15.00 -6.28
C LYS A 32 -18.86 14.87 -7.75
N VAL A 33 -19.30 15.79 -8.62
CA VAL A 33 -18.97 15.81 -10.05
C VAL A 33 -17.45 15.93 -10.31
N GLN A 34 -16.72 16.61 -9.41
CA GLN A 34 -15.26 16.75 -9.51
C GLN A 34 -14.52 15.47 -9.07
N ALA A 35 -15.19 14.60 -8.31
CA ALA A 35 -14.67 13.30 -7.90
C ALA A 35 -15.07 12.15 -8.85
N ALA A 36 -16.01 12.39 -9.76
CA ALA A 36 -16.50 11.38 -10.70
C ALA A 36 -15.51 11.11 -11.85
N SER A 37 -14.45 11.90 -12.00
CA SER A 37 -13.53 11.84 -13.14
C SER A 37 -12.53 10.67 -13.12
N CYS A 38 -12.46 9.88 -12.04
CA CYS A 38 -11.55 8.73 -11.93
C CYS A 38 -12.28 7.40 -11.84
N SER A 39 -13.57 7.36 -12.18
CA SER A 39 -14.30 6.11 -12.29
C SER A 39 -13.78 5.31 -13.49
N ASP A 40 -12.91 4.33 -13.23
CA ASP A 40 -12.58 3.30 -14.22
C ASP A 40 -12.26 1.96 -13.52
N PRO A 41 -12.34 0.84 -14.25
CA PRO A 41 -13.20 -0.31 -14.04
C PRO A 41 -12.53 -1.31 -13.09
N ALA A 42 -13.04 -2.54 -12.99
CA ALA A 42 -12.38 -3.61 -12.24
C ALA A 42 -10.87 -3.71 -12.56
N ILE A 43 -10.03 -3.14 -11.68
CA ILE A 43 -8.57 -3.10 -11.81
C ILE A 43 -7.93 -4.46 -11.50
N PHE A 44 -8.68 -5.36 -10.87
CA PHE A 44 -8.22 -6.68 -10.48
C PHE A 44 -8.70 -7.73 -11.46
N VAL A 45 -7.75 -8.43 -12.08
CA VAL A 45 -8.03 -9.56 -12.98
C VAL A 45 -7.66 -10.86 -12.30
N LYS A 46 -8.47 -11.92 -12.46
CA LYS A 46 -8.13 -13.23 -11.91
C LYS A 46 -6.98 -13.86 -12.69
N ASN A 47 -6.03 -14.45 -11.98
CA ASN A 47 -4.93 -15.21 -12.54
C ASN A 47 -5.08 -16.69 -12.18
N SER A 48 -5.21 -17.56 -13.19
CA SER A 48 -5.38 -19.01 -13.02
C SER A 48 -4.14 -19.73 -12.49
N GLN A 49 -2.98 -19.08 -12.53
CA GLN A 49 -1.73 -19.61 -11.98
C GLN A 49 -1.64 -19.40 -10.46
N VAL A 50 -2.40 -18.46 -9.90
CA VAL A 50 -2.51 -18.26 -8.45
C VAL A 50 -3.52 -19.26 -7.91
N ARG A 51 -3.13 -20.04 -6.91
CA ARG A 51 -3.97 -21.11 -6.36
C ARG A 51 -3.96 -21.08 -4.84
N LYS A 52 -5.12 -21.35 -4.25
CA LYS A 52 -5.26 -21.65 -2.82
C LYS A 52 -5.59 -23.14 -2.68
N GLN A 53 -4.74 -23.91 -2.02
CA GLN A 53 -4.94 -25.35 -1.80
C GLN A 53 -4.45 -25.73 -0.41
N ALA A 54 -5.30 -26.45 0.36
CA ALA A 54 -4.98 -26.92 1.71
C ALA A 54 -4.39 -25.81 2.62
N GLY A 55 -5.07 -24.65 2.68
CA GLY A 55 -4.63 -23.50 3.49
C GLY A 55 -3.37 -22.80 2.98
N ARG A 56 -2.92 -23.06 1.76
CA ARG A 56 -1.72 -22.44 1.18
C ARG A 56 -2.08 -21.66 -0.08
N LEU A 57 -1.88 -20.34 -0.04
CA LEU A 57 -1.96 -19.47 -1.20
C LEU A 57 -0.58 -19.35 -1.86
N THR A 58 -0.48 -19.71 -3.13
CA THR A 58 0.78 -19.65 -3.89
C THR A 58 0.70 -18.63 -5.01
N ILE A 59 1.70 -17.75 -5.08
CA ILE A 59 1.83 -16.70 -6.11
C ILE A 59 3.13 -16.92 -6.89
N PRO A 60 3.05 -17.18 -8.21
CA PRO A 60 4.23 -17.27 -9.06
C PRO A 60 5.03 -15.97 -9.11
N ILE A 61 6.35 -16.08 -9.02
CA ILE A 61 7.30 -14.97 -9.14
C ILE A 61 8.22 -15.26 -10.33
N ALA A 62 8.38 -14.31 -11.24
CA ALA A 62 9.15 -14.48 -12.46
C ALA A 62 10.61 -14.81 -12.14
N GLY A 63 11.09 -15.96 -12.65
CA GLY A 63 12.48 -16.40 -12.47
C GLY A 63 12.89 -16.69 -11.02
N LYS A 64 11.94 -16.81 -10.08
CA LYS A 64 12.20 -17.00 -8.65
C LYS A 64 11.28 -18.08 -8.06
N PRO A 65 11.61 -18.63 -6.88
CA PRO A 65 10.67 -19.47 -6.13
C PRO A 65 9.33 -18.76 -5.91
N VAL A 66 8.24 -19.54 -5.92
CA VAL A 66 6.90 -19.02 -5.66
C VAL A 66 6.81 -18.40 -4.27
N LYS A 67 6.03 -17.33 -4.13
CA LYS A 67 5.67 -16.78 -2.83
C LYS A 67 4.53 -17.63 -2.25
N VAL A 68 4.68 -18.05 -0.99
CA VAL A 68 3.69 -18.88 -0.30
C VAL A 68 3.20 -18.15 0.93
N PHE A 69 1.89 -18.00 1.05
CA PHE A 69 1.21 -17.59 2.27
C PHE A 69 0.48 -18.82 2.83
N ARG A 70 0.53 -18.99 4.14
CA ARG A 70 -0.04 -20.14 4.83
C ARG A 70 -1.06 -19.63 5.82
N ASP A 71 -2.28 -20.13 5.71
CA ASP A 71 -3.29 -19.89 6.72
C ASP A 71 -2.82 -20.51 8.04
N ASP A 72 -3.16 -19.84 9.14
CA ASP A 72 -2.99 -20.32 10.51
C ASP A 72 -4.35 -20.17 11.17
N HIS A 73 -4.91 -21.27 11.67
CA HIS A 73 -6.24 -21.28 12.32
C HIS A 73 -6.13 -21.58 13.82
N ALA A 74 -4.93 -21.43 14.40
CA ALA A 74 -4.78 -21.52 15.85
C ALA A 74 -5.49 -20.35 16.54
N ASP A 75 -6.11 -20.61 17.70
CA ASP A 75 -6.97 -19.66 18.42
C ASP A 75 -6.30 -18.30 18.75
N GLU A 76 -4.97 -18.27 18.90
CA GLU A 76 -4.24 -17.05 19.21
C GLU A 76 -3.60 -16.38 17.97
N ARG A 77 -3.66 -17.05 16.81
CA ARG A 77 -2.89 -16.68 15.60
C ARG A 77 -3.67 -16.83 14.30
N LEU A 78 -5.00 -16.69 14.35
CA LEU A 78 -5.84 -16.74 13.15
C LEU A 78 -5.31 -15.77 12.09
N ARG A 79 -4.96 -16.33 10.93
CA ARG A 79 -4.54 -15.62 9.72
C ARG A 79 -5.05 -16.38 8.52
N GLU A 80 -5.89 -15.76 7.73
CA GLU A 80 -6.35 -16.31 6.48
C GLU A 80 -5.93 -15.41 5.31
N TYR A 81 -5.38 -16.01 4.27
CA TYR A 81 -4.93 -15.28 3.08
C TYR A 81 -5.87 -15.50 1.91
N ALA A 82 -6.36 -14.43 1.30
CA ALA A 82 -7.19 -14.50 0.10
C ALA A 82 -6.60 -13.69 -1.05
N TYR A 83 -6.66 -14.25 -2.27
CA TYR A 83 -6.19 -13.58 -3.46
C TYR A 83 -7.31 -12.76 -4.10
N LEU A 84 -7.12 -11.45 -4.16
CA LEU A 84 -8.10 -10.53 -4.73
C LEU A 84 -7.99 -10.48 -6.25
N GLY A 85 -6.77 -10.43 -6.78
CA GLY A 85 -6.50 -10.42 -8.21
C GLY A 85 -5.14 -9.81 -8.54
N ASP A 86 -4.77 -9.88 -9.81
CA ASP A 86 -3.63 -9.15 -10.35
C ASP A 86 -4.07 -7.75 -10.72
N VAL A 87 -3.22 -6.77 -10.41
CA VAL A 87 -3.45 -5.38 -10.81
C VAL A 87 -3.20 -5.28 -12.30
N LYS A 88 -4.25 -4.94 -13.05
CA LYS A 88 -4.26 -4.87 -14.52
C LYS A 88 -3.08 -4.05 -15.04
N SER A 89 -2.45 -4.54 -16.11
CA SER A 89 -1.30 -3.90 -16.78
C SER A 89 -0.07 -3.72 -15.88
N THR A 90 0.04 -4.44 -14.76
CA THR A 90 1.23 -4.43 -13.90
C THR A 90 1.65 -5.85 -13.52
N SER A 91 2.83 -5.98 -12.90
CA SER A 91 3.30 -7.23 -12.32
C SER A 91 2.88 -7.41 -10.86
N PHE A 92 1.86 -6.71 -10.36
CA PHE A 92 1.44 -6.82 -8.97
C PHE A 92 0.25 -7.77 -8.78
N SER A 93 0.25 -8.48 -7.67
CA SER A 93 -0.88 -9.27 -7.16
C SER A 93 -1.32 -8.70 -5.82
N LEU A 94 -2.63 -8.57 -5.60
CA LEU A 94 -3.19 -8.14 -4.33
C LEU A 94 -3.71 -9.34 -3.54
N VAL A 95 -3.29 -9.41 -2.28
CA VAL A 95 -3.69 -10.42 -1.31
C VAL A 95 -4.25 -9.72 -0.09
N THR A 96 -5.31 -10.26 0.50
CA THR A 96 -5.73 -9.90 1.86
C THR A 96 -5.21 -10.91 2.85
N GLU A 97 -4.81 -10.42 4.01
CA GLU A 97 -4.53 -11.18 5.23
C GLU A 97 -5.60 -10.78 6.25
N THR A 98 -6.46 -11.71 6.63
CA THR A 98 -7.54 -11.50 7.60
C THR A 98 -7.18 -12.18 8.91
N GLY A 99 -7.15 -11.40 10.01
CA GLY A 99 -7.03 -11.89 11.37
C GLY A 99 -8.36 -11.76 12.13
N TYR A 100 -8.33 -11.91 13.45
CA TYR A 100 -9.54 -11.82 14.29
C TYR A 100 -10.24 -10.46 14.21
N ASN A 101 -9.46 -9.39 14.22
CA ASN A 101 -9.98 -8.01 14.32
C ASN A 101 -9.35 -7.07 13.30
N ASP A 102 -8.53 -7.60 12.38
CA ASP A 102 -7.82 -6.81 11.41
C ASP A 102 -7.83 -7.44 10.02
N GLU A 103 -7.83 -6.57 9.03
CA GLU A 103 -7.62 -6.91 7.63
C GLU A 103 -6.43 -6.11 7.15
N THR A 104 -5.46 -6.80 6.58
CA THR A 104 -4.27 -6.22 5.98
C THR A 104 -4.27 -6.50 4.48
N PHE A 105 -3.88 -5.51 3.70
CA PHE A 105 -3.70 -5.67 2.25
C PHE A 105 -2.21 -5.80 1.94
N LEU A 106 -1.85 -6.82 1.16
CA LEU A 106 -0.49 -7.15 0.78
C LEU A 106 -0.36 -7.04 -0.74
N LEU A 107 0.44 -6.07 -1.19
CA LEU A 107 0.75 -5.90 -2.61
C LEU A 107 2.05 -6.62 -2.95
N VAL A 108 1.95 -7.70 -3.72
CA VAL A 108 3.06 -8.61 -4.06
C VAL A 108 3.58 -8.27 -5.45
N SER A 109 4.85 -7.91 -5.54
CA SER A 109 5.56 -7.72 -6.82
C SER A 109 5.95 -9.08 -7.40
N ARG A 110 5.32 -9.52 -8.49
CA ARG A 110 5.64 -10.80 -9.16
C ARG A 110 6.95 -10.77 -9.94
N SER A 111 7.53 -9.60 -10.18
CA SER A 111 8.86 -9.48 -10.79
C SER A 111 9.98 -9.61 -9.75
N THR A 112 9.77 -9.09 -8.54
CA THR A 112 10.83 -9.03 -7.52
C THR A 112 10.63 -10.03 -6.37
N GLY A 113 9.39 -10.42 -6.08
CA GLY A 113 8.99 -11.18 -4.89
C GLY A 113 8.76 -10.31 -3.65
N ALA A 114 8.98 -9.00 -3.74
CA ALA A 114 8.75 -8.05 -2.66
C ALA A 114 7.27 -7.99 -2.29
N VAL A 115 6.99 -7.80 -1.00
CA VAL A 115 5.63 -7.64 -0.47
C VAL A 115 5.58 -6.31 0.26
N HIS A 116 4.64 -5.46 -0.14
CA HIS A 116 4.38 -4.19 0.52
C HIS A 116 3.07 -4.25 1.29
N LYS A 117 3.10 -3.90 2.58
CA LYS A 117 1.92 -3.88 3.44
C LYS A 117 1.19 -2.54 3.27
N LEU A 118 -0.11 -2.61 3.06
CA LEU A 118 -1.01 -1.48 2.89
C LEU A 118 -1.97 -1.38 4.08
N ILE A 119 -2.27 -0.16 4.50
CA ILE A 119 -3.14 0.10 5.65
C ILE A 119 -4.64 -0.07 5.35
N GLY A 120 -5.00 -0.24 4.08
CA GLY A 120 -6.35 -0.47 3.61
C GLY A 120 -6.39 -0.83 2.11
N PRO A 121 -7.60 -0.93 1.53
CA PRO A 121 -7.76 -1.24 0.11
C PRO A 121 -7.05 -0.19 -0.77
N PRO A 122 -6.20 -0.60 -1.73
CA PRO A 122 -5.50 0.35 -2.58
C PRO A 122 -6.39 0.92 -3.69
N VAL A 123 -6.26 2.22 -3.90
CA VAL A 123 -6.71 2.92 -5.11
C VAL A 123 -5.48 3.37 -5.88
N PHE A 124 -5.38 2.94 -7.13
CA PHE A 124 -4.24 3.26 -7.99
C PHE A 124 -4.51 4.56 -8.76
N ALA A 125 -3.44 5.32 -8.98
CA ALA A 125 -3.46 6.41 -9.94
C ALA A 125 -3.63 5.85 -11.36
N LEU A 126 -4.23 6.63 -12.28
CA LEU A 126 -4.48 6.18 -13.66
C LEU A 126 -3.20 5.78 -14.42
N ASN A 127 -2.07 6.42 -14.09
CA ASN A 127 -0.76 6.10 -14.68
C ASN A 127 -0.11 4.84 -14.07
N MET A 128 -0.72 4.23 -13.06
CA MET A 128 -0.21 3.06 -12.31
C MET A 128 1.15 3.26 -11.65
N GLN A 129 1.60 4.51 -11.48
CA GLN A 129 2.87 4.88 -10.83
C GLN A 129 2.70 5.28 -9.36
N GLY A 130 1.46 5.41 -8.89
CA GLY A 130 1.14 5.74 -7.51
C GLY A 130 -0.11 5.00 -7.05
N LEU A 131 -0.25 4.89 -5.73
CA LEU A 131 -1.48 4.42 -5.10
C LEU A 131 -1.67 5.13 -3.76
N ALA A 132 -2.90 5.12 -3.26
CA ALA A 132 -3.20 5.50 -1.91
C ALA A 132 -4.20 4.54 -1.27
N CYS A 133 -4.17 4.45 0.05
CA CYS A 133 -5.16 3.72 0.83
C CYS A 133 -5.43 4.47 2.13
N VAL A 134 -6.66 4.37 2.61
CA VAL A 134 -7.08 4.86 3.93
C VAL A 134 -7.31 3.66 4.84
N ASN A 135 -6.88 3.77 6.10
CA ASN A 135 -7.18 2.70 7.06
C ASN A 135 -8.69 2.65 7.39
N ASN A 136 -9.14 1.46 7.80
CA ASN A 136 -10.54 1.23 8.10
C ASN A 136 -11.03 2.16 9.25
N PRO A 137 -12.04 3.02 9.00
CA PRO A 137 -12.56 3.95 10.01
C PRO A 137 -13.29 3.25 11.17
N GLY A 138 -13.62 1.95 11.05
CA GLY A 138 -14.26 1.16 12.10
C GLY A 138 -13.32 0.62 13.18
N THR A 139 -12.05 1.07 13.20
CA THR A 139 -11.06 0.67 14.21
C THR A 139 -10.80 1.79 15.21
N ASP A 140 -10.22 1.46 16.36
CA ASP A 140 -9.76 2.42 17.37
C ASP A 140 -8.50 3.20 16.93
N LYS A 141 -7.93 2.85 15.78
CA LYS A 141 -6.75 3.50 15.22
C LYS A 141 -7.10 4.88 14.70
N LYS A 142 -6.19 5.84 14.92
CA LYS A 142 -6.27 7.16 14.29
C LYS A 142 -6.37 7.00 12.78
N GLN A 143 -7.27 7.76 12.16
CA GLN A 143 -7.41 7.72 10.71
C GLN A 143 -6.19 8.34 10.02
N GLU A 144 -5.61 7.57 9.09
CA GLU A 144 -4.44 7.91 8.31
C GLU A 144 -4.66 7.50 6.85
N VAL A 145 -4.06 8.26 5.94
CA VAL A 145 -3.94 7.88 4.53
C VAL A 145 -2.49 7.54 4.25
N GLN A 146 -2.24 6.38 3.67
CA GLN A 146 -0.96 5.99 3.12
C GLN A 146 -0.92 6.34 1.64
N VAL A 147 0.09 7.11 1.22
CA VAL A 147 0.35 7.40 -0.20
C VAL A 147 1.67 6.74 -0.58
N CYS A 148 1.63 5.94 -1.64
CA CYS A 148 2.76 5.16 -2.12
C CYS A 148 3.11 5.54 -3.55
N GLU A 149 4.38 5.31 -3.89
CA GLU A 149 4.90 5.38 -5.25
C GLU A 149 5.36 4.01 -5.71
N ILE A 150 5.25 3.79 -7.02
CA ILE A 150 5.67 2.58 -7.71
C ILE A 150 6.77 2.96 -8.69
N LYS A 151 7.99 2.47 -8.42
CA LYS A 151 9.15 2.66 -9.30
C LYS A 151 9.80 1.30 -9.57
N ASN A 152 9.99 0.97 -10.84
CA ASN A 152 10.66 -0.26 -11.27
C ASN A 152 10.08 -1.54 -10.62
N GLY A 153 8.76 -1.61 -10.45
CA GLY A 153 8.09 -2.76 -9.84
C GLY A 153 8.27 -2.89 -8.32
N VAL A 154 8.83 -1.86 -7.68
CA VAL A 154 8.95 -1.71 -6.22
C VAL A 154 7.98 -0.65 -5.74
N VAL A 155 7.29 -0.95 -4.64
CA VAL A 155 6.38 -0.03 -3.97
C VAL A 155 7.12 0.57 -2.79
N SER A 156 7.05 1.88 -2.63
CA SER A 156 7.55 2.59 -1.45
C SER A 156 6.46 3.50 -0.91
N THR A 157 6.34 3.57 0.41
CA THR A 157 5.46 4.58 1.01
C THR A 157 6.16 5.92 0.96
N ARG A 158 5.55 6.90 0.31
CA ARG A 158 6.07 8.28 0.26
C ARG A 158 5.73 9.02 1.54
N ILE A 159 4.47 8.92 1.97
CA ILE A 159 3.95 9.74 3.06
C ILE A 159 2.75 9.08 3.74
N TYR A 160 2.60 9.35 5.03
CA TYR A 160 1.31 9.20 5.72
C TYR A 160 0.69 10.58 5.98
N LEU A 161 -0.55 10.75 5.57
CA LEU A 161 -1.35 11.94 5.83
C LEU A 161 -2.26 11.68 7.03
N ASN A 162 -2.27 12.60 7.99
CA ASN A 162 -3.23 12.57 9.09
C ASN A 162 -4.61 13.00 8.58
N ALA A 163 -5.66 12.32 9.04
CA ALA A 163 -7.02 12.80 8.87
C ALA A 163 -7.23 14.17 9.55
N LYS A 164 -8.09 15.00 8.95
CA LYS A 164 -8.59 16.23 9.57
C LYS A 164 -9.59 15.87 10.67
N GLU A 165 -9.50 16.56 11.81
CA GLU A 165 -10.45 16.39 12.91
C GLU A 165 -11.90 16.60 12.43
N GLY A 166 -12.80 15.71 12.84
CA GLY A 166 -14.20 15.71 12.42
C GLY A 166 -14.45 15.23 10.98
N VAL A 167 -13.41 14.85 10.23
CA VAL A 167 -13.54 14.27 8.89
C VAL A 167 -13.11 12.81 8.94
N PHE A 168 -14.07 11.90 8.74
CA PHE A 168 -13.83 10.47 8.70
C PHE A 168 -13.96 9.95 7.26
N LEU A 169 -12.83 9.84 6.58
CA LEU A 169 -12.75 9.31 5.22
C LEU A 169 -13.17 7.83 5.18
N THR A 170 -14.06 7.46 4.27
CA THR A 170 -14.48 6.07 4.04
C THR A 170 -13.84 5.49 2.80
N ASP A 171 -13.62 6.33 1.78
CA ASP A 171 -13.15 5.89 0.48
C ASP A 171 -12.13 6.86 -0.10
N ILE A 172 -11.07 6.33 -0.69
CA ILE A 172 -10.28 7.07 -1.68
C ILE A 172 -10.99 6.90 -3.02
N VAL A 173 -11.18 8.00 -3.75
CA VAL A 173 -11.91 8.02 -5.03
C VAL A 173 -10.95 8.26 -6.20
N CYS A 174 -9.90 9.04 -5.99
CA CYS A 174 -8.90 9.36 -7.00
C CYS A 174 -7.52 9.53 -6.37
N VAL A 175 -6.49 9.17 -7.13
CA VAL A 175 -5.09 9.44 -6.80
C VAL A 175 -4.42 10.20 -7.93
N TYR A 176 -3.84 11.34 -7.60
CA TYR A 176 -2.98 12.17 -8.44
C TYR A 176 -1.59 12.25 -7.79
N ASP A 177 -0.60 12.78 -8.52
CA ASP A 177 0.80 12.81 -8.07
C ASP A 177 1.03 13.62 -6.77
N ASN A 178 0.19 14.64 -6.52
CA ASN A 178 0.26 15.57 -5.39
C ASN A 178 -1.08 15.78 -4.66
N ALA A 179 -2.10 14.99 -5.02
CA ALA A 179 -3.41 15.12 -4.40
C ALA A 179 -4.15 13.79 -4.41
N ILE A 180 -5.06 13.63 -3.45
CA ILE A 180 -6.07 12.56 -3.48
C ILE A 180 -7.45 13.16 -3.34
N LEU A 181 -8.43 12.51 -3.97
CA LEU A 181 -9.84 12.80 -3.71
C LEU A 181 -10.41 11.68 -2.87
N ALA A 182 -11.15 12.03 -1.83
CA ALA A 182 -11.71 11.09 -0.89
C ALA A 182 -13.16 11.46 -0.55
N LYS A 183 -13.92 10.46 -0.11
CA LYS A 183 -15.29 10.61 0.40
C LYS A 183 -15.27 10.36 1.91
N ASP A 184 -16.04 11.13 2.66
CA ASP A 184 -16.24 10.91 4.10
C ASP A 184 -17.54 10.16 4.43
N SER A 185 -17.68 9.78 5.70
CA SER A 185 -18.84 9.08 6.24
C SER A 185 -20.15 9.88 6.16
N GLY A 186 -20.06 11.21 6.03
CA GLY A 186 -21.20 12.10 5.78
C GLY A 186 -21.56 12.24 4.30
N GLY A 187 -20.87 11.54 3.40
CA GLY A 187 -21.09 11.61 1.96
C GLY A 187 -20.50 12.86 1.29
N LYS A 188 -19.71 13.67 1.99
CA LYS A 188 -19.01 14.81 1.42
C LYS A 188 -17.72 14.35 0.75
N TYR A 189 -17.24 15.15 -0.19
CA TYR A 189 -16.03 14.88 -0.95
C TYR A 189 -14.96 15.91 -0.60
N TRP A 190 -13.72 15.43 -0.52
CA TRP A 190 -12.56 16.19 -0.12
C TRP A 190 -11.44 16.01 -1.12
N ARG A 191 -10.75 17.10 -1.42
CA ARG A 191 -9.43 17.09 -2.05
C ARG A 191 -8.39 17.31 -0.95
N LEU A 192 -7.44 16.40 -0.86
CA LEU A 192 -6.30 16.50 0.04
C LEU A 192 -5.07 16.77 -0.81
N ASP A 193 -4.58 18.01 -0.76
CA ASP A 193 -3.36 18.42 -1.44
C ASP A 193 -2.17 18.25 -0.48
N PHE A 194 -1.14 17.53 -0.93
CA PHE A 194 0.09 17.31 -0.18
C PHE A 194 1.28 17.82 -1.00
N LEU A 195 2.05 18.72 -0.40
CA LEU A 195 3.24 19.30 -1.00
C LEU A 195 4.36 18.25 -1.04
N GLN A 196 5.18 18.32 -2.10
CA GLN A 196 6.40 17.53 -2.23
C GLN A 196 7.56 18.18 -1.47
#